data_AF-A0A8J7Y4X3-F1
#
_entry.id   AF-A0A8J7Y4X3-F1
#
_cell.length_a   1.000
_cell.length_b   1.000
_cell.length_c   1.000
_cell.angle_alpha   90.00
_cell.angle_beta   90.00
_cell.angle_gamma   90.00
#
_symmetry.space_group_name_H-M   'P 1'
#
loop_
_entity.id
_entity.type
_entity.pdbx_description
1 polymer ?
#
loop_
_entity_poly.entity_id
_entity_poly.type
_entity_poly.pdbx_seq_one_letter_code
_entity_poly.pdbx_strand_id
1 'polypeptide(L)'
;MDALDTDEVAEKDYVIREVLQLLTVTDSRSGQRSVPPELSDTSLDAIFETLSRPVRRRILLALAERGECDETEFIAETFADGESDDTLAAAKQGRVRVHLQKLDAREYVEWDREAETIRRGPNFEEVAPLLDLIEDAETPGREAEEEQSADSQMGADD
;
A
#
# COMPACT_ATOMS: atom_id res chain seq x y z
N MET A 1 -11.10 -1.66 -37.50
CA MET A 1 -11.50 -2.20 -36.18
C MET A 1 -10.22 -2.17 -35.38
N ASP A 2 -9.89 -1.00 -34.84
CA ASP A 2 -8.73 -0.81 -33.97
C ASP A 2 -9.29 -0.26 -32.67
N ALA A 3 -9.35 -1.13 -31.67
CA ALA A 3 -9.64 -0.75 -30.31
C ALA A 3 -8.41 0.01 -29.81
N LEU A 4 -8.54 1.34 -29.72
CA LEU A 4 -7.52 2.16 -29.09
C LEU A 4 -7.46 1.81 -27.61
N ASP A 5 -6.25 1.43 -27.23
CA ASP A 5 -5.74 1.13 -25.91
C ASP A 5 -6.30 2.12 -24.87
N THR A 6 -7.16 1.62 -23.99
CA THR A 6 -7.86 2.43 -22.98
C THR A 6 -7.07 2.53 -21.67
N ASP A 7 -5.91 1.86 -21.60
CA ASP A 7 -5.11 1.74 -20.38
C ASP A 7 -4.17 2.94 -20.15
N GLU A 8 -3.72 3.60 -21.23
CA GLU A 8 -2.83 4.78 -21.15
C GLU A 8 -3.53 6.03 -20.56
N VAL A 9 -4.87 6.09 -20.66
CA VAL A 9 -5.66 7.24 -20.18
C VAL A 9 -5.96 7.14 -18.68
N ALA A 10 -6.03 5.92 -18.13
CA ALA A 10 -6.32 5.69 -16.72
C ALA A 10 -5.13 6.05 -15.80
N GLU A 11 -3.89 5.84 -16.27
CA GLU A 11 -2.69 6.15 -15.48
C GLU A 11 -2.35 7.65 -15.47
N LYS A 12 -2.66 8.38 -16.55
CA LYS A 12 -2.47 9.84 -16.63
C LYS A 12 -3.45 10.63 -15.75
N ASP A 13 -4.69 10.19 -15.65
CA ASP A 13 -5.69 10.85 -14.79
C ASP A 13 -5.40 10.66 -13.29
N TYR A 14 -4.72 9.56 -12.93
CA TYR A 14 -4.27 9.29 -11.56
C TYR A 14 -3.18 10.28 -11.11
N VAL A 15 -2.17 10.53 -11.95
CA VAL A 15 -1.06 11.43 -11.65
C VAL A 15 -1.54 12.89 -11.54
N ILE A 16 -2.46 13.30 -12.41
CA ILE A 16 -3.01 14.67 -12.38
C ILE A 16 -3.85 14.90 -11.12
N ARG A 17 -4.64 13.92 -10.66
CA ARG A 17 -5.37 14.04 -9.38
C ARG A 17 -4.45 14.15 -8.16
N GLU A 18 -3.37 13.38 -8.14
CA GLU A 18 -2.47 13.33 -6.99
C GLU A 18 -1.57 14.58 -6.89
N VAL A 19 -1.25 15.22 -8.03
CA VAL A 19 -0.59 16.53 -8.09
C VAL A 19 -1.56 17.68 -7.79
N LEU A 20 -2.83 17.59 -8.15
CA LEU A 20 -3.81 18.63 -7.80
C LEU A 20 -4.14 18.67 -6.30
N GLN A 21 -4.04 17.55 -5.57
CA GLN A 21 -4.12 17.53 -4.11
C GLN A 21 -2.97 18.33 -3.43
N LEU A 22 -1.81 18.51 -4.08
CA LEU A 22 -0.70 19.33 -3.58
C LEU A 22 -1.00 20.84 -3.64
N LEU A 23 -2.00 21.28 -4.40
CA LEU A 23 -2.29 22.70 -4.65
C LEU A 23 -3.53 23.25 -3.93
N THR A 24 -4.31 22.41 -3.24
CA THR A 24 -5.57 22.82 -2.61
C THR A 24 -5.55 22.80 -1.08
N VAL A 25 -4.42 23.08 -0.43
CA VAL A 25 -4.44 23.46 1.00
C VAL A 25 -5.01 24.88 1.09
N THR A 26 -6.33 25.01 1.04
CA THR A 26 -7.00 26.22 1.50
C THR A 26 -7.13 26.14 3.02
N ASP A 27 -6.39 27.02 3.68
CA ASP A 27 -6.64 27.47 5.04
C ASP A 27 -8.12 27.82 5.23
N SER A 28 -8.77 27.25 6.25
CA SER A 28 -9.92 27.82 6.95
C SER A 28 -10.21 27.06 8.25
N ARG A 29 -9.51 27.51 9.29
CA ARG A 29 -10.00 27.70 10.67
C ARG A 29 -11.45 27.22 10.97
N SER A 30 -11.58 26.18 11.80
CA SER A 30 -12.75 26.05 12.70
C SER A 30 -12.38 25.21 13.93
N GLY A 31 -12.48 25.81 15.11
CA GLY A 31 -12.24 25.14 16.37
C GLY A 31 -13.19 23.96 16.59
N GLN A 32 -12.63 22.81 16.93
CA GLN A 32 -13.36 21.65 17.43
C GLN A 32 -12.65 21.16 18.69
N ARG A 33 -13.34 21.42 19.80
CA ARG A 33 -13.55 20.59 21.00
C ARG A 33 -12.66 19.34 21.06
N SER A 34 -11.84 19.26 22.11
CA SER A 34 -11.03 18.10 22.48
C SER A 34 -11.95 16.88 22.68
N VAL A 35 -12.12 16.07 21.64
CA VAL A 35 -12.62 14.71 21.71
C VAL A 35 -11.40 13.82 21.98
N PRO A 36 -11.47 12.86 22.91
CA PRO A 36 -10.38 11.89 23.12
C PRO A 36 -10.03 11.16 21.80
N PRO A 37 -8.79 10.64 21.65
CA PRO A 37 -8.34 9.98 20.43
C PRO A 37 -8.93 8.57 20.32
N GLU A 38 -10.24 8.46 20.26
CA GLU A 38 -10.88 7.32 19.61
C GLU A 38 -11.45 7.85 18.30
N LEU A 39 -10.60 7.81 17.28
CA LEU A 39 -10.92 7.87 15.86
C LEU A 39 -12.11 8.78 15.51
N SER A 40 -11.92 10.09 15.52
CA SER A 40 -12.91 11.03 14.94
C SER A 40 -13.23 10.63 13.49
N ASP A 41 -14.42 10.91 12.96
CA ASP A 41 -14.80 10.55 11.57
C ASP A 41 -13.75 11.02 10.54
N THR A 42 -13.15 12.20 10.76
CA THR A 42 -12.04 12.73 9.96
C THR A 42 -10.77 11.88 10.01
N SER A 43 -10.49 11.19 11.11
CA SER A 43 -9.35 10.28 11.31
C SER A 43 -9.56 8.95 10.58
N LEU A 44 -10.75 8.33 10.65
CA LEU A 44 -11.07 7.12 9.88
C LEU A 44 -11.05 7.39 8.37
N ASP A 45 -11.64 8.49 7.91
CA ASP A 45 -11.59 8.89 6.51
C ASP A 45 -10.14 9.06 6.03
N ALA A 46 -9.29 9.62 6.89
CA ALA A 46 -7.88 9.81 6.61
C ALA A 46 -7.11 8.46 6.54
N ILE A 47 -7.46 7.49 7.37
CA ILE A 47 -6.90 6.13 7.32
C ILE A 47 -7.35 5.44 6.03
N PHE A 48 -8.64 5.49 5.68
CA PHE A 48 -9.13 4.89 4.43
C PHE A 48 -8.55 5.56 3.19
N GLU A 49 -8.38 6.89 3.15
CA GLU A 49 -7.66 7.56 2.05
C GLU A 49 -6.22 7.04 1.93
N THR A 50 -5.57 6.76 3.07
CA THR A 50 -4.22 6.20 3.09
C THR A 50 -4.20 4.78 2.54
N LEU A 51 -5.09 3.91 3.02
CA LEU A 51 -5.17 2.50 2.63
C LEU A 51 -5.79 2.28 1.25
N SER A 52 -6.52 3.25 0.70
CA SER A 52 -7.07 3.18 -0.66
C SER A 52 -6.00 2.99 -1.73
N ARG A 53 -4.75 3.41 -1.44
CA ARG A 53 -3.62 3.40 -2.38
C ARG A 53 -2.88 2.05 -2.30
N PRO A 54 -2.84 1.24 -3.37
CA PRO A 54 -2.21 -0.08 -3.33
C PRO A 54 -0.74 -0.07 -2.90
N VAL A 55 0.02 0.91 -3.39
CA VAL A 55 1.43 1.08 -3.01
C VAL A 55 1.59 1.35 -1.51
N ARG A 56 0.71 2.16 -0.91
CA ARG A 56 0.78 2.45 0.53
C ARG A 56 0.43 1.22 1.36
N ARG A 57 -0.54 0.41 0.94
CA ARG A 57 -0.86 -0.87 1.60
C ARG A 57 0.33 -1.81 1.59
N ARG A 58 0.97 -2.00 0.44
CA ARG A 58 2.15 -2.88 0.33
C ARG A 58 3.29 -2.44 1.24
N ILE A 59 3.59 -1.14 1.30
CA ILE A 59 4.60 -0.59 2.21
C ILE A 59 4.23 -0.91 3.67
N LEU A 60 2.99 -0.60 4.06
CA LEU A 60 2.55 -0.77 5.44
C LEU A 60 2.46 -2.25 5.85
N LEU A 61 2.03 -3.15 4.96
CA LEU A 61 2.01 -4.60 5.18
C LEU A 61 3.42 -5.16 5.35
N ALA A 62 4.35 -4.81 4.46
CA ALA A 62 5.74 -5.26 4.60
C ALA A 62 6.37 -4.78 5.92
N LEU A 63 6.04 -3.56 6.37
CA LEU A 63 6.45 -3.08 7.68
C LEU A 63 5.72 -3.78 8.83
N ALA A 64 4.46 -4.18 8.66
CA ALA A 64 3.71 -4.98 9.63
C ALA A 64 4.35 -6.37 9.85
N GLU A 65 4.95 -6.95 8.82
CA GLU A 65 5.66 -8.23 8.92
C GLU A 65 7.08 -8.07 9.47
N ARG A 66 7.88 -7.15 8.90
CA ARG A 66 9.34 -7.09 9.10
C ARG A 66 9.77 -6.05 10.14
N GLY A 67 8.95 -5.04 10.38
CA GLY A 67 9.23 -3.91 11.28
C GLY A 67 10.12 -2.83 10.68
N GLU A 68 11.10 -3.22 9.85
CA GLU A 68 12.03 -2.34 9.13
C GLU A 68 12.37 -2.95 7.77
N CYS A 69 12.52 -2.09 6.76
CA CYS A 69 12.90 -2.47 5.40
C CYS A 69 13.91 -1.47 4.80
N ASP A 70 14.81 -1.97 3.95
CA ASP A 70 15.59 -1.13 3.04
C ASP A 70 14.71 -0.67 1.86
N GLU A 71 14.78 0.60 1.50
CA GLU A 71 13.97 1.21 0.44
C GLU A 71 14.25 0.56 -0.91
N THR A 72 15.53 0.36 -1.24
CA THR A 72 15.94 -0.16 -2.54
C THR A 72 15.57 -1.63 -2.67
N GLU A 73 15.79 -2.43 -1.63
CA GLU A 73 15.35 -3.83 -1.57
C GLU A 73 13.82 -3.94 -1.68
N PHE A 74 13.08 -3.13 -0.93
CA PHE A 74 11.62 -3.14 -0.95
C PHE A 74 11.06 -2.79 -2.33
N ILE A 75 11.62 -1.77 -2.99
CA ILE A 75 11.20 -1.38 -4.34
C ILE A 75 11.49 -2.49 -5.35
N ALA A 76 12.64 -3.14 -5.23
CA ALA A 76 12.98 -4.27 -6.08
C ALA A 76 12.02 -5.46 -5.85
N GLU A 77 11.73 -5.85 -4.61
CA GLU A 77 10.84 -6.97 -4.29
C GLU A 77 9.39 -6.69 -4.72
N THR A 78 8.92 -5.47 -4.52
CA THR A 78 7.50 -5.11 -4.71
C THR A 78 7.14 -4.79 -6.16
N PHE A 79 8.11 -4.34 -6.97
CA PHE A 79 7.86 -3.81 -8.32
C PHE A 79 8.77 -4.42 -9.42
N ALA A 80 9.46 -5.52 -9.12
CA ALA A 80 10.17 -6.32 -10.12
C ALA A 80 9.18 -7.07 -11.02
N ASP A 81 8.61 -6.34 -11.98
CA ASP A 81 7.71 -6.90 -12.99
C ASP A 81 8.49 -7.57 -14.14
N GLY A 82 9.75 -7.97 -13.91
CA GLY A 82 10.61 -8.66 -14.89
C GLY A 82 11.14 -7.80 -16.05
N GLU A 83 10.73 -6.54 -16.16
CA GLU A 83 11.11 -5.66 -17.26
C GLU A 83 12.32 -4.78 -16.90
N SER A 84 13.44 -5.07 -17.56
CA SER A 84 14.76 -4.47 -17.33
C SER A 84 14.94 -3.14 -18.09
N ASP A 85 14.01 -2.21 -17.97
CA ASP A 85 14.22 -0.82 -18.42
C ASP A 85 14.59 0.05 -17.22
N ASP A 86 15.85 0.50 -17.18
CA ASP A 86 16.39 1.38 -16.15
C ASP A 86 15.58 2.68 -15.99
N THR A 87 14.97 3.17 -17.08
CA THR A 87 14.12 4.37 -17.06
C THR A 87 12.82 4.11 -16.31
N LEU A 88 12.21 2.95 -16.55
CA LEU A 88 10.99 2.51 -15.88
C LEU A 88 11.26 2.25 -14.39
N ALA A 89 12.41 1.64 -14.06
CA ALA A 89 12.84 1.42 -12.68
C ALA A 89 13.00 2.74 -11.92
N ALA A 90 13.67 3.73 -12.51
CA ALA A 90 13.83 5.06 -11.90
C ALA A 90 12.49 5.79 -11.70
N ALA A 91 11.57 5.66 -12.66
CA ALA A 91 10.22 6.23 -12.54
C ALA A 91 9.41 5.56 -11.40
N LYS A 92 9.48 4.23 -11.29
CA LYS A 92 8.85 3.45 -10.20
C LYS A 92 9.42 3.86 -8.84
N GLN A 93 10.75 4.00 -8.74
CA GLN A 93 11.40 4.47 -7.51
C GLN A 93 10.92 5.87 -7.12
N GLY A 94 10.84 6.80 -8.07
CA GLY A 94 10.29 8.14 -7.82
C GLY A 94 8.86 8.11 -7.27
N ARG A 95 8.00 7.22 -7.78
CA ARG A 95 6.61 7.08 -7.31
C ARG A 95 6.55 6.56 -5.88
N VAL A 96 7.36 5.56 -5.52
CA VAL A 96 7.39 5.00 -4.16
C VAL A 96 7.83 6.07 -3.16
N ARG A 97 8.86 6.86 -3.50
CA ARG A 97 9.32 7.98 -2.67
C ARG A 97 8.21 9.00 -2.38
N VAL A 98 7.34 9.32 -3.35
CA VAL A 98 6.19 10.23 -3.10
C VAL A 98 5.23 9.63 -2.07
N HIS A 99 5.00 8.32 -2.10
CA HIS A 99 4.14 7.67 -1.13
C HIS A 99 4.77 7.60 0.26
N LEU A 100 6.08 7.34 0.36
CA LEU A 100 6.81 7.37 1.62
C LEU A 100 6.73 8.75 2.29
N GLN A 101 6.89 9.85 1.54
CA GLN A 101 6.70 11.20 2.07
C GLN A 101 5.33 11.42 2.71
N LYS A 102 4.27 10.87 2.11
CA LYS A 102 2.91 11.04 2.61
C LYS A 102 2.63 10.17 3.83
N LEU A 103 3.26 8.99 3.91
CA LEU A 103 3.17 8.11 5.08
C LEU A 103 3.96 8.69 6.27
N ASP A 104 5.15 9.23 5.99
CA ASP A 104 6.00 9.93 6.95
C ASP A 104 5.34 11.19 7.51
N ALA A 105 4.68 11.99 6.65
CA ALA A 105 3.90 13.15 7.07
C ALA A 105 2.71 12.83 8.00
N ARG A 106 2.26 11.57 8.03
CA ARG A 106 1.21 11.06 8.94
C ARG A 106 1.80 10.28 10.12
N GLU A 107 3.12 10.18 10.16
CA GLU A 107 3.89 9.43 11.15
C GLU A 107 3.50 7.94 11.23
N TYR A 108 2.94 7.39 10.15
CA TYR A 108 2.74 5.94 10.02
C TYR A 108 4.06 5.23 9.71
N VAL A 109 4.99 5.94 9.11
CA VAL A 109 6.33 5.46 8.75
C VAL A 109 7.34 6.48 9.23
N GLU A 110 8.52 6.02 9.60
CA GLU A 110 9.73 6.84 9.70
C GLU A 110 10.61 6.52 8.50
N TRP A 111 10.83 7.51 7.63
CA TRP A 111 11.62 7.31 6.42
C TRP A 111 12.91 8.13 6.42
N ASP A 112 14.04 7.44 6.54
CA ASP A 112 15.37 8.03 6.39
C ASP A 112 15.83 7.92 4.94
N ARG A 113 15.83 9.07 4.25
CA ARG A 113 16.23 9.16 2.84
C ARG A 113 17.73 9.00 2.62
N GLU A 114 18.54 9.33 3.62
CA GLU A 114 20.00 9.25 3.51
C GLU A 114 20.47 7.82 3.78
N ALA A 115 19.85 7.16 4.76
CA ALA A 115 20.10 5.76 5.09
C ALA A 115 19.27 4.78 4.23
N GLU A 116 18.40 5.28 3.34
CA GLU A 116 17.45 4.50 2.54
C GLU A 116 16.65 3.49 3.38
N THR A 117 16.29 3.87 4.60
CA THR A 117 15.63 2.96 5.54
C THR A 117 14.21 3.40 5.87
N ILE A 118 13.32 2.41 5.93
CA ILE A 118 11.90 2.60 6.21
C ILE A 118 11.56 1.82 7.49
N ARG A 119 11.01 2.50 8.50
CA ARG A 119 10.59 1.90 9.78
C ARG A 119 9.14 2.24 10.08
N ARG A 120 8.53 1.50 11.00
CA ARG A 120 7.22 1.90 11.57
C ARG A 120 7.36 3.24 12.28
N GLY A 121 6.43 4.14 11.99
CA GLY A 121 6.33 5.40 12.70
C GLY A 121 5.47 5.31 13.96
N PRO A 122 5.44 6.38 14.78
CA PRO A 122 4.75 6.39 16.06
C PRO A 122 3.22 6.18 15.96
N ASN A 123 2.60 6.53 14.83
CA ASN A 123 1.16 6.37 14.61
C ASN A 123 0.82 5.07 13.86
N PHE A 124 1.79 4.16 13.64
CA PHE A 124 1.56 2.92 12.88
C PHE A 124 0.41 2.06 13.44
N GLU A 125 0.26 2.03 14.76
CA GLU A 125 -0.80 1.26 15.44
C GLU A 125 -2.21 1.74 15.10
N GLU A 126 -2.39 2.95 14.54
CA GLU A 126 -3.70 3.41 14.06
C GLU A 126 -4.16 2.65 12.80
N VAL A 127 -3.22 2.22 11.96
CA VAL A 127 -3.53 1.54 10.70
C VAL A 127 -3.41 0.02 10.81
N ALA A 128 -2.60 -0.49 11.74
CA ALA A 128 -2.30 -1.91 11.90
C ALA A 128 -3.56 -2.81 11.94
N PRO A 129 -4.63 -2.51 12.71
CA PRO A 129 -5.81 -3.37 12.77
C PRO A 129 -6.55 -3.54 11.43
N LEU A 130 -6.42 -2.58 10.52
CA LEU A 130 -7.03 -2.65 9.19
C LEU A 130 -6.12 -3.35 8.18
N LEU A 131 -4.80 -3.37 8.40
CA LEU A 131 -3.87 -4.08 7.54
C LEU A 131 -4.11 -5.59 7.63
N ASP A 132 -4.30 -6.14 8.83
CA ASP A 132 -4.61 -7.55 9.06
C ASP A 132 -5.86 -7.98 8.27
N LEU A 133 -6.92 -7.15 8.29
CA LEU A 133 -8.15 -7.43 7.55
C LEU A 133 -7.97 -7.36 6.03
N ILE A 134 -7.10 -6.48 5.55
CA ILE A 134 -6.79 -6.34 4.13
C ILE A 134 -5.99 -7.55 3.63
N GLU A 135 -5.02 -8.02 4.40
CA GLU A 135 -4.21 -9.19 4.06
C GLU A 135 -5.08 -10.44 3.87
N ASP A 136 -6.01 -10.67 4.79
CA ASP A 136 -7.00 -11.74 4.70
C ASP A 136 -7.87 -11.65 3.44
N ALA A 137 -8.26 -10.43 3.04
CA ALA A 137 -9.11 -10.19 1.87
C ALA A 137 -8.35 -10.27 0.53
N GLU A 138 -7.09 -9.83 0.49
CA GLU A 138 -6.23 -9.88 -0.70
C GLU A 138 -5.70 -11.31 -0.98
N THR A 139 -5.80 -12.22 -0.01
CA THR A 139 -5.38 -13.63 -0.12
C THR A 139 -6.57 -14.61 -0.11
N PRO A 140 -7.53 -14.54 -1.07
CA PRO A 140 -8.65 -15.46 -1.09
C PRO A 140 -8.20 -16.85 -1.55
N GLY A 141 -7.87 -17.75 -0.61
CA GLY A 141 -7.82 -19.19 -0.88
C GLY A 141 -6.57 -19.94 -0.42
N ARG A 142 -6.36 -20.07 0.89
CA ARG A 142 -5.54 -21.17 1.44
C ARG A 142 -6.35 -22.27 2.16
N GLU A 143 -7.65 -22.06 2.38
CA GLU A 143 -8.51 -23.04 3.07
C GLU A 143 -9.18 -24.07 2.15
N ALA A 144 -8.93 -24.08 0.83
CA ALA A 144 -9.66 -24.92 -0.12
C ALA A 144 -8.93 -26.18 -0.65
N GLU A 145 -7.66 -26.43 -0.28
CA GLU A 145 -6.86 -27.50 -0.93
C GLU A 145 -6.63 -28.77 -0.10
N GLU A 146 -7.10 -28.89 1.16
CA GLU A 146 -6.82 -30.09 1.97
C GLU A 146 -7.81 -31.26 1.84
N GLU A 147 -8.97 -31.10 1.17
CA GLU A 147 -10.00 -32.17 1.16
C GLU A 147 -10.05 -33.09 -0.08
N GLN A 148 -9.19 -32.92 -1.10
CA GLN A 148 -9.26 -33.75 -2.32
C GLN A 148 -8.18 -34.85 -2.46
N SER A 149 -7.22 -34.96 -1.54
CA SER A 149 -6.17 -35.99 -1.63
C SER A 149 -6.51 -37.34 -0.97
N ALA A 150 -7.66 -37.49 -0.30
CA ALA A 150 -7.98 -38.71 0.45
C ALA A 150 -8.80 -39.76 -0.33
N ASP A 151 -9.36 -39.45 -1.51
CA ASP A 151 -10.30 -40.35 -2.20
C ASP A 151 -9.68 -41.21 -3.31
N SER A 152 -8.37 -41.09 -3.58
CA SER A 152 -7.73 -41.86 -4.68
C SER A 152 -7.12 -43.20 -4.26
N GLN A 153 -7.31 -43.65 -3.02
CA GLN A 153 -6.78 -44.94 -2.54
C GLN A 153 -7.88 -45.99 -2.34
N MET A 154 -8.66 -46.26 -3.39
CA MET A 154 -9.49 -47.46 -3.45
C MET A 154 -9.72 -47.84 -4.92
N GLY A 155 -8.94 -48.78 -5.43
CA GLY A 155 -9.27 -49.43 -6.71
C GLY A 155 -8.07 -49.85 -7.55
N ALA A 156 -7.33 -50.87 -7.10
CA ALA A 156 -6.64 -51.79 -7.99
C ALA A 156 -6.32 -53.10 -7.24
N ASP A 157 -7.38 -53.85 -6.95
CA ASP A 157 -7.31 -55.33 -6.91
C ASP A 157 -7.75 -55.80 -8.31
N ASP A 158 -6.86 -56.48 -9.05
CA ASP A 158 -7.03 -57.80 -9.72
C ASP A 158 -5.83 -58.08 -10.66
#